data_AF-A0A1F4Q913-F1
#
_entry.id   AF-A0A1F4Q913-F1
#
_cell.length_a   1.000
_cell.length_b   1.000
_cell.length_c   1.000
_cell.angle_alpha   90.00
_cell.angle_beta   90.00
_cell.angle_gamma   90.00
#
_symmetry.space_group_name_H-M   'P 1'
#
loop_
_entity.id
_entity.type
_entity.pdbx_description
1 polymer ?
#
loop_
_entity_poly.entity_id
_entity_poly.type
_entity_poly.pdbx_seq_one_letter_code
_entity_poly.pdbx_strand_id
1 'polypeptide(L)'
;MRHTWWILALLTTLGVFLVPVTTPAASDLVQGSPILTVLPVDAIPAIDNPTHVSVAEAERFMRPDEPVLGLSDGTTAKVYSAWQLNHHEIVNDTIGNRPVAVTW
;
A
#
# COMPACT_ATOMS: atom_id res chain seq x y z
N MET A 1 -58.11 56.34 -8.96
CA MET A 1 -57.21 55.36 -9.60
C MET A 1 -56.39 54.69 -8.50
N ARG A 2 -56.69 53.43 -8.15
CA ARG A 2 -55.98 52.68 -7.09
C ARG A 2 -55.09 51.65 -7.78
N HIS A 3 -53.77 51.84 -7.69
CA HIS A 3 -52.78 50.85 -8.09
C HIS A 3 -51.91 50.50 -6.89
N THR A 4 -51.40 49.27 -6.96
CA THR A 4 -50.26 48.69 -6.24
C THR A 4 -50.55 47.97 -4.92
N TRP A 5 -50.05 46.76 -4.66
CA TRP A 5 -49.38 45.72 -5.45
C TRP A 5 -49.49 44.42 -4.62
N TRP A 6 -49.50 43.28 -5.30
CA TRP A 6 -49.37 41.96 -4.66
C TRP A 6 -47.93 41.80 -4.17
N ILE A 7 -47.72 41.60 -2.86
CA ILE A 7 -46.41 41.17 -2.34
C ILE A 7 -46.49 39.68 -2.05
N LEU A 8 -45.83 38.91 -2.92
CA LEU A 8 -45.41 37.54 -2.68
C LEU A 8 -44.40 37.55 -1.51
N ALA A 9 -44.73 36.92 -0.39
CA ALA A 9 -43.75 36.62 0.65
C ALA A 9 -43.11 35.27 0.33
N LEU A 10 -41.94 35.29 -0.31
CA LEU A 10 -41.12 34.10 -0.52
C LEU A 10 -40.34 33.82 0.78
N LEU A 11 -40.84 32.90 1.60
CA LEU A 11 -40.13 32.40 2.78
C LEU A 11 -39.03 31.42 2.33
N THR A 12 -37.81 31.91 2.16
CA THR A 12 -36.63 31.05 2.04
C THR A 12 -36.18 30.65 3.44
N THR A 13 -36.43 29.39 3.82
CA THR A 13 -35.87 28.81 5.04
C THR A 13 -34.38 28.53 4.83
N LEU A 14 -33.53 29.29 5.55
CA LEU A 14 -32.11 29.01 5.64
C LEU A 14 -31.92 27.82 6.59
N GLY A 15 -31.86 26.61 6.05
CA GLY A 15 -31.52 25.40 6.81
C GLY A 15 -30.03 25.44 7.19
N VAL A 16 -29.75 25.69 8.47
CA VAL A 16 -28.40 25.51 9.04
C VAL A 16 -28.15 24.00 9.10
N PHE A 17 -27.41 23.47 8.13
CA PHE A 17 -26.88 22.12 8.23
C PHE A 17 -25.73 22.13 9.25
N LEU A 18 -25.99 21.64 10.46
CA LEU A 18 -24.94 21.24 11.39
C LEU A 18 -24.19 20.08 10.74
N VAL A 19 -23.08 20.38 10.06
CA VAL A 19 -22.10 19.35 9.71
C VAL A 19 -21.47 18.91 11.03
N PRO A 20 -21.64 17.65 11.48
CA PRO A 20 -20.93 17.20 12.65
C PRO A 20 -19.44 17.29 12.35
N VAL A 21 -18.74 18.17 13.05
CA VAL A 21 -17.27 18.18 13.07
C VAL A 21 -16.87 16.86 13.71
N THR A 22 -16.40 15.93 12.89
CA THR A 22 -15.79 14.70 13.38
C THR A 22 -14.42 15.10 13.91
N THR A 23 -14.27 15.10 15.23
CA THR A 23 -12.95 15.27 15.85
C THR A 23 -12.04 14.17 15.30
N PRO A 24 -10.87 14.48 14.72
CA PRO A 24 -9.94 13.45 14.32
C PRO A 24 -9.61 12.60 15.56
N ALA A 25 -9.59 11.28 15.40
CA ALA A 25 -9.16 10.37 16.46
C ALA A 25 -7.78 10.84 16.97
N ALA A 26 -7.62 10.91 18.30
CA ALA A 26 -6.33 11.26 18.89
C ALA A 26 -5.27 10.30 18.36
N SER A 27 -4.18 10.83 17.80
CA SER A 27 -3.09 10.00 17.30
C SER A 27 -2.48 9.23 18.45
N ASP A 28 -2.39 7.91 18.32
CA ASP A 28 -1.62 7.09 19.25
C ASP A 28 -0.18 7.64 19.31
N LEU A 29 0.37 7.70 20.53
CA LEU A 29 1.71 8.23 20.75
C LEU A 29 2.67 7.07 21.07
N VAL A 30 3.81 7.03 20.38
CA VAL A 30 4.93 6.16 20.71
C VAL A 30 6.08 7.04 21.18
N GLN A 31 6.46 6.90 22.45
CA GLN A 31 7.52 7.71 23.09
C GLN A 31 7.30 9.24 22.93
N GLY A 32 6.04 9.68 22.93
CA GLY A 32 5.67 11.09 22.76
C GLY A 32 5.58 11.58 21.31
N SER A 33 5.83 10.72 20.32
CA SER A 33 5.67 11.03 18.89
C SER A 33 4.37 10.46 18.34
N PRO A 34 3.63 11.17 17.47
CA PRO A 34 2.39 10.66 16.87
C PRO A 34 2.68 9.52 15.88
N ILE A 35 1.88 8.46 15.94
CA ILE A 35 1.83 7.44 14.89
C ILE A 35 1.13 8.04 13.67
N LEU A 36 1.79 7.94 12.52
CA LEU A 36 1.25 8.41 11.24
C LEU A 36 1.04 7.21 10.30
N THR A 37 -0.16 7.09 9.75
CA THR A 37 -0.46 6.14 8.67
C THR A 37 -0.03 6.74 7.35
N VAL A 38 1.07 6.24 6.76
CA VAL A 38 1.58 6.71 5.47
C VAL A 38 0.93 5.98 4.30
N LEU A 39 0.66 4.69 4.47
CA LEU A 39 0.03 3.81 3.51
C LEU A 39 -1.14 3.06 4.17
N PRO A 40 -2.23 2.75 3.44
CA PRO A 40 -3.25 1.85 3.95
C PRO A 40 -2.67 0.44 4.15
N VAL A 41 -3.38 -0.38 4.93
CA VAL A 41 -3.08 -1.81 5.06
C VAL A 41 -3.05 -2.45 3.66
N ASP A 42 -2.08 -3.33 3.42
CA ASP A 42 -1.84 -4.06 2.17
C ASP A 42 -1.51 -3.19 0.94
N ALA A 43 -1.08 -1.94 1.14
CA ALA A 43 -0.61 -1.09 0.03
C ALA A 43 0.67 -1.62 -0.67
N ILE A 44 1.44 -2.46 0.01
CA ILE A 44 2.64 -3.14 -0.50
C ILE A 44 2.33 -4.63 -0.52
N PRO A 45 1.82 -5.17 -1.64
CA PRO A 45 1.35 -6.54 -1.68
C PRO A 45 2.51 -7.52 -1.76
N ALA A 46 2.40 -8.60 -1.00
CA ALA A 46 3.27 -9.77 -1.11
C ALA A 46 3.23 -10.38 -2.52
N ILE A 47 4.33 -11.03 -2.92
CA ILE A 47 4.33 -11.94 -4.07
C ILE A 47 4.05 -13.36 -3.56
N ASP A 48 2.85 -13.87 -3.81
CA ASP A 48 2.44 -15.21 -3.34
C ASP A 48 2.71 -16.35 -4.34
N ASN A 49 2.80 -16.04 -5.62
CA ASN A 49 3.01 -17.02 -6.68
C ASN A 49 4.18 -16.58 -7.57
N PRO A 50 5.42 -16.57 -7.04
CA PRO A 50 6.56 -16.05 -7.77
C PRO A 50 6.88 -16.88 -9.01
N THR A 51 7.12 -16.20 -10.13
CA THR A 51 7.71 -16.80 -11.32
C THR A 51 9.22 -16.61 -11.29
N HIS A 52 9.94 -17.68 -11.62
CA HIS A 52 11.39 -17.69 -11.66
C HIS A 52 11.86 -17.83 -13.11
N VAL A 53 12.93 -17.11 -13.45
CA VAL A 53 13.61 -17.22 -14.73
C VAL A 53 14.99 -17.85 -14.53
N SER A 54 15.56 -18.38 -15.61
CA SER A 54 16.95 -18.86 -15.58
C SER A 54 17.95 -17.71 -15.39
N VAL A 55 19.15 -18.00 -14.89
CA VAL A 55 20.23 -17.00 -14.77
C VAL A 55 20.53 -16.33 -16.11
N ALA A 56 20.64 -17.12 -17.19
CA ALA A 56 20.92 -16.60 -18.53
C ALA A 56 19.81 -15.68 -19.08
N GLU A 57 18.56 -15.85 -18.61
CA GLU A 57 17.47 -14.94 -18.92
C GLU A 57 17.53 -13.67 -18.06
N ALA A 58 17.81 -13.81 -16.77
CA ALA A 58 18.00 -12.70 -15.85
C ALA A 58 19.13 -11.75 -16.28
N GLU A 59 20.25 -12.28 -16.78
CA GLU A 59 21.40 -11.53 -17.30
C GLU A 59 21.03 -10.59 -18.47
N ARG A 60 19.88 -10.76 -19.11
CA ARG A 60 19.41 -9.87 -20.19
C ARG A 60 18.84 -8.55 -19.67
N PHE A 61 18.43 -8.50 -18.40
CA PHE A 61 17.77 -7.32 -17.82
C PHE A 61 18.34 -6.88 -16.46
N MET A 62 19.05 -7.74 -15.74
CA MET A 62 19.73 -7.40 -14.49
C MET A 62 21.14 -6.90 -14.75
N ARG A 63 21.63 -5.99 -13.88
CA ARG A 63 23.04 -5.58 -13.91
C ARG A 63 23.92 -6.65 -13.24
N PRO A 64 25.18 -6.86 -13.68
CA PRO A 64 26.06 -7.87 -13.09
C PRO A 64 26.35 -7.70 -11.58
N ASP A 65 26.25 -6.48 -11.07
CA ASP A 65 26.51 -6.06 -9.69
C ASP A 65 25.21 -5.82 -8.89
N GLU A 66 24.05 -6.21 -9.43
CA GLU A 66 22.78 -6.02 -8.74
C GLU A 66 22.66 -6.95 -7.52
N PRO A 67 22.33 -6.43 -6.32
CA PRO A 67 22.16 -7.25 -5.13
C PRO A 67 20.99 -8.22 -5.25
N VAL A 68 21.19 -9.43 -4.72
CA VAL A 68 20.18 -10.48 -4.67
C VAL A 68 20.24 -11.22 -3.34
N LEU A 69 19.10 -11.81 -2.93
CA LEU A 69 19.06 -12.81 -1.87
C LEU A 69 19.09 -14.19 -2.50
N GLY A 70 20.14 -14.96 -2.22
CA GLY A 70 20.24 -16.36 -2.62
C GLY A 70 19.79 -17.28 -1.50
N LEU A 71 18.96 -18.28 -1.81
CA LEU A 71 18.52 -19.29 -0.85
C LEU A 71 18.66 -20.68 -1.46
N SER A 72 19.22 -21.62 -0.70
CA SER A 72 19.38 -23.00 -1.13
C SER A 72 19.13 -23.99 0.01
N ASP A 73 18.51 -25.13 -0.33
CA ASP A 73 18.37 -26.29 0.56
C ASP A 73 19.41 -27.39 0.30
N GLY A 74 20.44 -27.08 -0.51
CA GLY A 74 21.47 -28.01 -0.97
C GLY A 74 21.12 -28.78 -2.25
N THR A 75 19.84 -28.84 -2.63
CA THR A 75 19.38 -29.48 -3.88
C THR A 75 18.75 -28.49 -4.86
N THR A 76 18.02 -27.53 -4.32
CA THR A 76 17.38 -26.43 -5.04
C THR A 76 18.04 -25.14 -4.59
N ALA A 77 18.33 -24.26 -5.55
CA ALA A 77 18.77 -22.90 -5.29
C ALA A 77 17.86 -21.94 -6.04
N LYS A 78 17.38 -20.91 -5.35
CA LYS A 78 16.60 -19.81 -5.91
C LYS A 78 17.26 -18.48 -5.55
N VAL A 79 17.04 -17.49 -6.40
CA VAL A 79 17.59 -16.15 -6.24
C VAL A 79 16.44 -15.15 -6.34
N TYR A 80 16.42 -14.17 -5.44
CA TYR A 80 15.39 -13.16 -5.33
C TYR A 80 16.02 -11.79 -5.56
N SER A 81 15.50 -11.02 -6.54
CA SER A 81 15.99 -9.67 -6.84
C SER A 81 15.70 -8.74 -5.65
N ALA A 82 16.72 -8.01 -5.19
CA ALA A 82 16.54 -6.99 -4.17
C ALA A 82 15.65 -5.83 -4.68
N TRP A 83 15.68 -5.54 -5.99
CA TRP A 83 14.82 -4.52 -6.58
C TRP A 83 13.34 -4.89 -6.52
N GLN A 84 13.00 -6.15 -6.79
CA GLN A 84 11.62 -6.66 -6.63
C GLN A 84 11.21 -6.65 -5.16
N LEU A 85 12.08 -7.13 -4.26
CA LEU A 85 11.81 -7.13 -2.82
C LEU A 85 11.67 -5.72 -2.26
N ASN A 86 12.32 -4.70 -2.81
CA ASN A 86 12.11 -3.32 -2.37
C ASN A 86 10.71 -2.78 -2.72
N HIS A 87 10.00 -3.37 -3.68
CA HIS A 87 8.64 -2.96 -4.06
C HIS A 87 7.54 -3.82 -3.44
N HIS A 88 7.87 -5.03 -3.01
CA HIS A 88 6.92 -6.02 -2.50
C HIS A 88 7.18 -6.46 -1.06
N GLU A 89 8.37 -6.17 -0.52
CA GLU A 89 8.90 -6.44 0.83
C GLU A 89 8.92 -7.92 1.28
N ILE A 90 8.12 -8.78 0.63
CA ILE A 90 8.00 -10.19 0.93
C ILE A 90 7.63 -11.01 -0.31
N VAL A 91 8.28 -12.16 -0.46
CA VAL A 91 7.91 -13.23 -1.40
C VAL A 91 7.60 -14.48 -0.61
N ASN A 92 6.37 -14.99 -0.73
CA ASN A 92 5.98 -16.29 -0.22
C ASN A 92 6.28 -17.34 -1.29
N ASP A 93 7.22 -18.25 -1.01
CA ASP A 93 7.68 -19.26 -1.97
C ASP A 93 7.82 -20.62 -1.29
N THR A 94 8.16 -21.64 -2.08
CA THR A 94 8.54 -22.97 -1.61
C THR A 94 9.87 -23.37 -2.24
N ILE A 95 10.83 -23.81 -1.42
CA ILE A 95 12.10 -24.39 -1.87
C ILE A 95 12.11 -25.87 -1.50
N GLY A 96 12.23 -26.73 -2.52
CA GLY A 96 11.97 -28.15 -2.36
C GLY A 96 10.54 -28.37 -1.85
N ASN A 97 10.41 -28.88 -0.63
CA ASN A 97 9.12 -29.08 0.06
C ASN A 97 8.92 -28.13 1.25
N ARG A 98 9.74 -27.08 1.37
CA ARG A 98 9.73 -26.16 2.52
C ARG A 98 9.12 -24.81 2.14
N PRO A 99 7.99 -24.40 2.76
CA PRO A 99 7.48 -23.06 2.60
C PRO A 99 8.46 -22.05 3.24
N VAL A 100 8.67 -20.93 2.57
CA VAL A 100 9.56 -19.85 3.00
C VAL A 100 8.91 -18.50 2.75
N ALA A 101 9.16 -17.55 3.65
CA ALA A 101 8.92 -16.14 3.43
C ALA A 101 10.28 -15.45 3.28
N VAL A 102 10.54 -14.86 2.12
CA VAL A 102 11.79 -14.14 1.83
C VAL A 102 11.53 -12.66 1.94
N THR A 103 12.27 -11.97 2.82
CA THR A 103 12.10 -10.54 3.14
C THR A 103 13.47 -9.85 3.27
N TRP A 104 13.50 -8.51 3.24
CA TRP A 104 14.69 -7.68 3.28
C TRP A 104 14.53 -6.49 4.24
#